data_AF-A0A292PVU4-F1
#
_entry.id   AF-A0A292PVU4-F1
#
_cell.length_a   1.000
_cell.length_b   1.000
_cell.length_c   1.000
_cell.angle_alpha   90.00
_cell.angle_beta   90.00
_cell.angle_gamma   90.00
#
_symmetry.space_group_name_H-M   'P 1'
#
loop_
_entity.id
_entity.type
_entity.pdbx_description
1 polymer ?
#
loop_
_entity_poly.entity_id
_entity_poly.type
_entity_poly.pdbx_seq_one_letter_code
_entity_poly.pdbx_strand_id
1 'polypeptide(L)'
;MNEDIRAFIRSGGYSHLDDPVLDKASAKLSLLEPINDGRSYQLRIATRWNGFCIFQRSQQVSKLSFYCLYRNLSRQRPLRTSAGWIFEGYAHDWFRHGGNFVATEMGPGEDPETVTDLRFTINKSKSMLTNYFKDSTDLDNQVRASSGRGIEPSVIGKYFLPCGRNFESVDGLMFSGSDTLIVFQITIAATHDIKKHGIRTLLQMLPAAIKNLHIVFVIPRERIRNYAKAQKVPKAAELRELRESGAGRLIIRQFRLVFCEAAMRALVLGDCDTGESEMDLESGWDIPDSGMSVQGGQDMGGLGTGVEGGRDIGGPVMGAEGQCVDADLDMRMMEIA
;
A
#
# COMPACT_ATOMS: atom_id res chain seq x y z
N MET A 1 -51.70 9.44 -14.19
CA MET A 1 -50.48 10.28 -14.12
C MET A 1 -50.80 11.47 -13.23
N ASN A 2 -50.10 11.62 -12.10
CA ASN A 2 -50.39 12.62 -11.06
C ASN A 2 -50.25 14.07 -11.60
N GLU A 3 -51.13 14.98 -11.19
CA GLU A 3 -51.13 16.38 -11.64
C GLU A 3 -49.86 17.13 -11.24
N ASP A 4 -49.24 16.78 -10.11
CA ASP A 4 -47.97 17.35 -9.66
C ASP A 4 -46.83 17.13 -10.66
N ILE A 5 -46.84 15.96 -11.33
CA ILE A 5 -45.85 15.61 -12.35
C ILE A 5 -46.06 16.45 -13.61
N ARG A 6 -47.32 16.78 -13.96
CA ARG A 6 -47.62 17.65 -15.10
C ARG A 6 -47.25 19.10 -14.81
N ALA A 7 -47.45 19.56 -13.57
CA ALA A 7 -47.07 20.90 -13.14
C ALA A 7 -45.55 21.10 -13.21
N PHE A 8 -44.77 20.12 -12.71
CA PHE A 8 -43.31 20.14 -12.77
C PHE A 8 -42.75 20.17 -14.20
N ILE A 9 -43.34 19.40 -15.12
CA ILE A 9 -42.93 19.39 -16.53
C ILE A 9 -43.26 20.72 -17.22
N ARG A 10 -44.42 21.33 -16.91
CA ARG A 10 -44.82 22.61 -17.52
C ARG A 10 -44.06 23.81 -16.97
N SER A 11 -43.56 23.75 -15.73
CA SER A 11 -42.83 24.85 -15.11
C SER A 11 -41.37 24.96 -15.58
N GLY A 12 -40.95 24.17 -16.59
CA GLY A 12 -39.60 24.23 -17.10
C GLY A 12 -38.55 23.74 -16.11
N GLY A 13 -38.91 22.88 -15.15
CA GLY A 13 -38.00 22.36 -14.11
C GLY A 13 -36.76 21.59 -14.63
N TYR A 14 -36.61 21.47 -15.95
CA TYR A 14 -35.47 20.89 -16.64
C TYR A 14 -34.38 21.90 -17.04
N SER A 15 -34.66 23.22 -17.06
CA SER A 15 -33.78 24.21 -17.72
C SER A 15 -32.56 24.67 -16.91
N HIS A 16 -32.14 23.94 -15.88
CA HIS A 16 -31.00 24.30 -15.02
C HIS A 16 -29.95 23.20 -14.85
N LEU A 17 -30.00 22.14 -15.67
CA LEU A 17 -29.04 21.02 -15.63
C LEU A 17 -28.20 20.92 -16.92
N ASP A 18 -28.04 22.04 -17.63
CA ASP A 18 -27.30 22.12 -18.89
C ASP A 18 -25.78 22.08 -18.67
N ASP A 19 -25.27 20.89 -18.32
CA ASP A 19 -23.94 20.49 -18.78
C ASP A 19 -24.11 19.90 -20.19
N PRO A 20 -23.52 20.50 -21.23
CA PRO A 20 -23.65 20.04 -22.62
C PRO A 20 -23.08 18.62 -22.86
N VAL A 21 -22.33 18.06 -21.91
CA VAL A 21 -21.90 16.65 -21.94
C VAL A 21 -23.01 15.71 -21.45
N LEU A 22 -23.87 16.15 -20.54
CA LEU A 22 -24.99 15.37 -20.00
C LEU A 22 -26.21 15.32 -20.95
N ASP A 23 -26.37 16.30 -21.83
CA ASP A 23 -27.53 16.38 -22.73
C ASP A 23 -27.58 15.28 -23.80
N LYS A 24 -26.42 14.67 -24.13
CA LYS A 24 -26.36 13.47 -25.00
C LYS A 24 -26.51 12.15 -24.24
N ALA A 25 -26.55 12.18 -22.91
CA ALA A 25 -26.61 10.98 -22.05
C ALA A 25 -27.92 10.84 -21.27
N SER A 26 -28.95 11.66 -21.56
CA SER A 26 -30.32 11.50 -21.01
C SER A 26 -31.07 10.25 -21.52
N ALA A 27 -30.36 9.32 -22.15
CA ALA A 27 -30.90 8.04 -22.62
C ALA A 27 -31.17 7.12 -21.43
N LYS A 28 -32.44 7.09 -20.99
CA LYS A 28 -33.11 6.05 -20.17
C LYS A 28 -32.11 5.08 -19.54
N LEU A 29 -31.55 5.46 -18.39
CA LEU A 29 -30.52 4.69 -17.66
C LEU A 29 -30.95 3.25 -17.39
N SER A 30 -32.25 3.05 -17.22
CA SER A 30 -32.91 1.79 -16.92
C SER A 30 -34.26 1.69 -17.61
N LEU A 31 -34.56 0.51 -18.14
CA LEU A 31 -35.91 0.11 -18.58
C LEU A 31 -36.55 -0.68 -17.43
N LEU A 32 -37.73 -0.28 -16.99
CA LEU A 32 -38.55 -1.03 -16.04
C LEU A 32 -39.62 -1.75 -16.84
N GLU A 33 -39.46 -3.06 -17.04
CA GLU A 33 -40.44 -3.90 -17.72
C GLU A 33 -41.38 -4.50 -16.67
N PRO A 34 -42.71 -4.25 -16.70
CA PRO A 34 -43.62 -4.84 -15.74
C PRO A 34 -43.62 -6.37 -15.86
N ILE A 35 -43.50 -7.06 -14.73
CA ILE A 35 -43.66 -8.52 -14.65
C ILE A 35 -45.15 -8.82 -14.41
N ASN A 36 -45.64 -9.92 -15.00
CA ASN A 36 -46.96 -10.58 -14.99
C ASN A 36 -48.13 -10.08 -14.11
N ASP A 37 -47.92 -9.39 -13.00
CA ASP A 37 -48.94 -8.84 -12.10
C ASP A 37 -49.13 -7.32 -12.20
N GLY A 38 -48.27 -6.62 -12.96
CA GLY A 38 -48.28 -5.14 -13.05
C GLY A 38 -47.94 -4.42 -11.74
N ARG A 39 -47.54 -5.16 -10.70
CA ARG A 39 -47.13 -4.65 -9.39
C ARG A 39 -45.62 -4.77 -9.20
N SER A 40 -44.97 -5.63 -9.98
CA SER A 40 -43.53 -5.84 -9.98
C SER A 40 -42.91 -5.38 -11.30
N TYR A 41 -41.68 -4.87 -11.26
CA TYR A 41 -40.93 -4.44 -12.44
C TYR A 41 -39.57 -5.13 -12.49
N GLN A 42 -39.15 -5.57 -13.67
CA GLN A 42 -37.80 -6.01 -13.94
C GLN A 42 -36.97 -4.81 -14.40
N LEU A 43 -35.91 -4.51 -13.63
CA LEU A 43 -34.91 -3.52 -14.02
C LEU A 43 -34.00 -4.12 -15.10
N ARG A 44 -33.92 -3.47 -16.26
CA ARG A 44 -32.95 -3.77 -17.32
C ARG A 44 -32.06 -2.57 -17.57
N ILE A 45 -30.75 -2.78 -17.58
CA ILE A 45 -29.79 -1.78 -18.01
C ILE A 45 -29.98 -1.60 -19.52
N ALA A 46 -30.39 -0.41 -19.95
CA ALA A 46 -30.87 -0.18 -21.31
C ALA A 46 -29.80 -0.35 -22.39
N THR A 47 -28.53 -0.10 -22.06
CA THR A 47 -27.41 -0.16 -23.01
C THR A 47 -26.16 -0.75 -22.38
N ARG A 48 -25.28 -1.33 -23.21
CA ARG A 48 -23.94 -1.78 -22.76
C ARG A 48 -23.10 -0.63 -22.21
N TRP A 49 -23.25 0.58 -22.76
CA TRP A 49 -22.57 1.78 -22.26
C TRP A 49 -22.98 2.13 -20.82
N ASN A 50 -24.28 2.06 -20.49
CA ASN A 50 -24.75 2.27 -19.12
C ASN A 50 -24.22 1.18 -18.18
N GLY A 51 -24.17 -0.07 -18.63
CA GLY A 51 -23.55 -1.17 -17.87
C GLY A 51 -22.06 -0.91 -17.60
N PHE A 52 -21.33 -0.43 -18.61
CA PHE A 52 -19.93 -0.02 -18.48
C PHE A 52 -19.75 1.15 -17.51
N CYS A 53 -20.59 2.19 -17.58
CA CYS A 53 -20.55 3.31 -16.65
C CYS A 53 -20.83 2.89 -15.19
N ILE A 54 -21.85 2.04 -14.97
CA ILE A 54 -22.15 1.46 -13.65
C ILE A 54 -20.98 0.63 -13.14
N PHE A 55 -20.36 -0.16 -14.01
CA PHE A 55 -19.17 -0.95 -13.69
C PHE A 55 -17.99 -0.05 -13.31
N GLN A 56 -17.68 0.98 -14.10
CA GLN A 56 -16.62 1.95 -13.79
C GLN A 56 -16.89 2.66 -12.45
N ARG A 57 -18.13 3.11 -12.21
CA ARG A 57 -18.49 3.75 -10.93
C ARG A 57 -18.40 2.78 -9.76
N SER A 58 -18.82 1.53 -9.94
CA SER A 58 -18.67 0.47 -8.94
C SER A 58 -17.20 0.18 -8.63
N GLN A 59 -16.32 0.21 -9.64
CA GLN A 59 -14.87 0.10 -9.41
C GLN A 59 -14.31 1.28 -8.62
N GLN A 60 -14.74 2.52 -8.92
CA GLN A 60 -14.32 3.69 -8.14
C GLN A 60 -14.80 3.59 -6.68
N VAL A 61 -16.07 3.22 -6.48
CA VAL A 61 -16.66 3.04 -5.15
C VAL A 61 -16.01 1.89 -4.40
N SER A 62 -15.65 0.79 -5.06
CA SER A 62 -14.96 -0.32 -4.40
C SER A 62 -13.56 0.10 -3.92
N LYS A 63 -12.81 0.85 -4.72
CA LYS A 63 -11.51 1.42 -4.30
C LYS A 63 -11.65 2.36 -3.10
N LEU A 64 -12.66 3.23 -3.09
CA LEU A 64 -12.98 4.09 -1.93
C LEU A 64 -13.40 3.26 -0.71
N SER A 65 -14.16 2.19 -0.92
CA SER A 65 -14.57 1.28 0.15
C SER A 65 -13.37 0.57 0.77
N PHE A 66 -12.36 0.17 -0.02
CA PHE A 66 -11.11 -0.39 0.50
C PHE A 66 -10.32 0.61 1.34
N TYR A 67 -10.32 1.89 0.96
CA TYR A 67 -9.69 2.94 1.75
C TYR A 67 -10.41 3.12 3.10
N CYS A 68 -11.75 3.18 3.09
CA CYS A 68 -12.56 3.22 4.31
C CYS A 68 -12.33 1.98 5.19
N LEU A 69 -12.23 0.79 4.57
CA LEU A 69 -11.91 -0.46 5.26
C LEU A 69 -10.55 -0.38 5.95
N TYR A 70 -9.49 0.06 5.25
CA TYR A 70 -8.18 0.29 5.85
C TYR A 70 -8.24 1.20 7.08
N ARG A 71 -8.94 2.33 6.97
CA ARG A 71 -9.11 3.29 8.07
C ARG A 71 -9.81 2.65 9.28
N ASN A 72 -10.82 1.82 9.05
CA ASN A 72 -11.53 1.11 10.11
C ASN A 72 -10.68 0.01 10.76
N LEU A 73 -9.93 -0.77 9.97
CA LEU A 73 -9.08 -1.86 10.46
C LEU A 73 -7.87 -1.33 11.24
N SER A 74 -7.24 -0.26 10.79
CA SER A 74 -6.03 0.32 11.42
C SER A 74 -6.26 0.80 12.86
N ARG A 75 -7.49 1.23 13.17
CA ARG A 75 -7.94 1.65 14.50
C ARG A 75 -8.12 0.48 15.46
N GLN A 76 -8.37 -0.72 14.95
CA GLN A 76 -8.65 -1.91 15.75
C GLN A 76 -7.37 -2.72 15.96
N ARG A 77 -6.85 -2.75 17.19
CA ARG A 77 -5.59 -3.45 17.52
C ARG A 77 -5.51 -4.90 16.98
N PRO A 78 -6.56 -5.74 17.07
CA PRO A 78 -6.52 -7.11 16.56
C PRO A 78 -6.41 -7.21 15.03
N LEU A 79 -6.84 -6.17 14.29
CA LEU A 79 -6.93 -6.17 12.84
C LEU A 79 -5.81 -5.37 12.16
N ARG A 80 -4.83 -4.88 12.94
CA ARG A 80 -3.71 -4.09 12.41
C ARG A 80 -2.87 -4.85 11.40
N THR A 81 -2.72 -6.16 11.53
CA THR A 81 -1.98 -6.96 10.54
C THR A 81 -2.63 -6.85 9.16
N SER A 82 -3.96 -7.03 9.08
CA SER A 82 -4.71 -6.89 7.83
C SER A 82 -4.67 -5.46 7.30
N ALA A 83 -4.77 -4.45 8.19
CA ALA A 83 -4.60 -3.06 7.79
C ALA A 83 -3.19 -2.78 7.21
N GLY A 84 -2.17 -3.46 7.75
CA GLY A 84 -0.80 -3.42 7.23
C GLY A 84 -0.71 -3.89 5.80
N TRP A 85 -1.32 -5.04 5.47
CA TRP A 85 -1.33 -5.57 4.10
C TRP A 85 -2.04 -4.64 3.12
N ILE A 86 -3.16 -4.01 3.52
CA ILE A 86 -3.86 -3.04 2.65
C ILE A 86 -2.99 -1.80 2.43
N PHE A 87 -2.34 -1.29 3.48
CA PHE A 87 -1.44 -0.15 3.38
C PHE A 87 -0.23 -0.44 2.49
N GLU A 88 0.33 -1.64 2.61
CA GLU A 88 1.41 -2.15 1.75
C GLU A 88 0.99 -2.18 0.29
N GLY A 89 -0.20 -2.70 -0.02
CA GLY A 89 -0.78 -2.66 -1.37
C GLY A 89 -0.88 -1.24 -1.93
N TYR A 90 -1.41 -0.29 -1.16
CA TYR A 90 -1.48 1.12 -1.60
C TYR A 90 -0.10 1.73 -1.84
N ALA A 91 0.90 1.42 -1.01
CA ALA A 91 2.25 1.95 -1.19
C ALA A 91 2.92 1.36 -2.44
N HIS A 92 2.73 0.08 -2.74
CA HIS A 92 3.19 -0.51 -3.99
C HIS A 92 2.56 0.16 -5.21
N ASP A 93 1.24 0.38 -5.17
CA ASP A 93 0.56 1.09 -6.25
C ASP A 93 1.07 2.53 -6.37
N TRP A 94 1.33 3.22 -5.26
CA TRP A 94 1.94 4.55 -5.25
C TRP A 94 3.27 4.57 -5.99
N PHE A 95 4.16 3.61 -5.70
CA PHE A 95 5.45 3.51 -6.37
C PHE A 95 5.34 3.10 -7.83
N ARG A 96 4.38 2.24 -8.21
CA ARG A 96 4.16 1.84 -9.61
C ARG A 96 3.72 3.00 -10.50
N HIS A 97 2.92 3.93 -9.96
CA HIS A 97 2.54 5.14 -10.67
C HIS A 97 3.73 6.06 -10.94
N GLY A 98 4.85 5.85 -10.25
CA GLY A 98 6.06 6.65 -10.37
C GLY A 98 5.88 8.04 -9.77
N GLY A 99 6.92 8.87 -9.92
CA GLY A 99 6.92 10.25 -9.43
C GLY A 99 8.19 10.61 -8.69
N ASN A 100 8.18 11.79 -8.08
CA ASN A 100 9.27 12.30 -7.27
C ASN A 100 8.90 12.16 -5.79
N PHE A 101 9.82 11.60 -5.02
CA PHE A 101 9.63 11.29 -3.61
C PHE A 101 10.69 11.99 -2.78
N VAL A 102 10.28 12.41 -1.59
CA VAL A 102 11.16 13.04 -0.60
C VAL A 102 11.04 12.25 0.69
N ALA A 103 12.12 11.61 1.10
CA ALA A 103 12.20 10.90 2.36
C ALA A 103 13.14 11.64 3.31
N THR A 104 12.69 11.88 4.53
CA THR A 104 13.44 12.63 5.54
C THR A 104 14.35 11.69 6.31
N GLU A 105 15.64 12.05 6.48
CA GLU A 105 16.58 11.22 7.23
C GLU A 105 16.14 11.01 8.70
N MET A 106 16.34 9.79 9.18
CA MET A 106 16.09 9.39 10.56
C MET A 106 17.42 9.36 11.30
N GLY A 107 17.67 10.36 12.14
CA GLY A 107 18.96 10.53 12.82
C GLY A 107 18.85 10.54 14.35
N PRO A 108 19.96 10.32 15.06
CA PRO A 108 20.04 10.69 16.47
C PRO A 108 19.91 12.21 16.52
N GLY A 109 18.91 12.73 17.23
CA GLY A 109 18.78 14.17 17.47
C GLY A 109 20.14 14.76 17.85
N GLU A 110 20.46 15.96 17.41
CA GLU A 110 20.06 17.12 18.20
C GLU A 110 19.84 18.39 17.39
N ASP A 111 20.13 18.41 16.09
CA ASP A 111 20.01 19.64 15.30
C ASP A 111 18.98 19.51 14.15
N PRO A 112 17.79 20.12 14.29
CA PRO A 112 16.82 20.23 13.20
C PRO A 112 17.39 20.84 11.92
N GLU A 113 18.46 21.64 12.00
CA GLU A 113 19.08 22.28 10.84
C GLU A 113 19.91 21.31 9.97
N THR A 114 20.21 20.11 10.46
CA THR A 114 21.05 19.12 9.74
C THR A 114 20.25 18.01 9.05
N VAL A 115 18.92 18.07 9.10
CA VAL A 115 18.05 17.07 8.47
C VAL A 115 18.28 17.06 6.96
N THR A 116 18.87 15.97 6.45
CA THR A 116 19.06 15.79 5.02
C THR A 116 17.88 15.04 4.43
N ASP A 117 17.27 15.60 3.40
CA ASP A 117 16.25 14.90 2.62
C ASP A 117 16.90 14.03 1.54
N LEU A 118 16.45 12.78 1.43
CA LEU A 118 16.69 11.93 0.28
C LEU A 118 15.61 12.19 -0.77
N ARG A 119 16.00 12.79 -1.88
CA ARG A 119 15.16 12.97 -3.06
C ARG A 119 15.45 11.84 -4.05
N PHE A 120 14.41 11.17 -4.54
CA PHE A 120 14.54 10.13 -5.54
C PHE A 120 13.33 10.10 -6.47
N THR A 121 13.53 9.60 -7.68
CA THR A 121 12.50 9.49 -8.72
C THR A 121 12.28 8.04 -9.05
N ILE A 122 11.02 7.59 -9.02
CA ILE A 122 10.63 6.29 -9.56
C ILE A 122 9.98 6.50 -10.91
N ASN A 123 10.47 5.79 -11.92
CA ASN A 123 9.91 5.78 -13.25
C ASN A 123 8.57 5.07 -13.23
N LYS A 124 7.53 5.71 -13.78
CA LYS A 124 6.23 5.08 -13.98
C LYS A 124 6.39 3.78 -14.76
N SER A 125 5.85 2.69 -14.23
CA SER A 125 5.86 1.43 -14.96
C SER A 125 4.95 1.53 -16.18
N LYS A 126 5.50 1.27 -17.37
CA LYS A 126 4.71 1.18 -18.61
C LYS A 126 3.97 -0.16 -18.73
N SER A 127 4.48 -1.18 -18.05
CA SER A 127 3.92 -2.52 -18.06
C SER A 127 3.07 -2.73 -16.81
N MET A 128 1.95 -3.43 -16.98
CA MET A 128 1.20 -4.00 -15.86
C MET A 128 2.06 -5.00 -15.07
N LEU A 129 3.05 -5.63 -15.74
CA LEU A 129 4.02 -6.50 -15.10
C LEU A 129 5.00 -5.63 -14.32
N THR A 130 4.90 -5.68 -13.00
CA THR A 130 5.90 -5.07 -12.12
C THR A 130 7.22 -5.82 -12.28
N ASN A 131 8.36 -5.17 -12.02
CA ASN A 131 9.67 -5.83 -12.03
C ASN A 131 9.78 -6.75 -10.81
N TYR A 132 9.10 -7.89 -10.90
CA TYR A 132 9.10 -8.90 -9.87
C TYR A 132 10.38 -9.72 -9.93
N PHE A 133 10.89 -10.12 -8.77
CA PHE A 133 12.01 -11.06 -8.68
C PHE A 133 11.72 -12.16 -7.67
N LYS A 134 12.04 -13.40 -8.02
CA LYS A 134 11.76 -14.58 -7.19
C LYS A 134 12.79 -14.77 -6.08
N ASP A 135 14.04 -14.52 -6.43
CA ASP A 135 15.20 -14.67 -5.58
C ASP A 135 16.30 -13.66 -5.97
N SER A 136 17.43 -13.73 -5.28
CA SER A 136 18.51 -12.75 -5.44
C SER A 136 19.31 -12.96 -6.72
N THR A 137 19.29 -14.17 -7.30
CA THR A 137 19.91 -14.47 -8.59
C THR A 137 19.06 -13.91 -9.73
N ASP A 138 17.73 -14.09 -9.65
CA ASP A 138 16.79 -13.49 -10.59
C ASP A 138 16.90 -11.96 -10.60
N LEU A 139 16.93 -11.34 -9.41
CA LEU A 139 17.16 -9.90 -9.31
C LEU A 139 18.49 -9.49 -9.95
N ASP A 140 19.58 -10.19 -9.65
CA ASP A 140 20.90 -9.89 -10.22
C ASP A 140 20.91 -9.94 -11.74
N ASN A 141 20.30 -10.98 -12.33
CA ASN A 141 20.16 -11.11 -13.78
C ASN A 141 19.37 -9.96 -14.41
N GLN A 142 18.39 -9.41 -13.70
CA GLN A 142 17.58 -8.28 -14.18
C GLN A 142 18.32 -6.94 -14.11
N VAL A 143 19.24 -6.76 -13.15
CA VAL A 143 19.81 -5.43 -12.83
C VAL A 143 21.29 -5.29 -13.18
N ARG A 144 22.01 -6.39 -13.38
CA ARG A 144 23.45 -6.36 -13.68
C ARG A 144 23.72 -5.84 -15.08
N ALA A 145 24.68 -4.93 -15.21
CA ALA A 145 25.11 -4.43 -16.51
C ALA A 145 25.72 -5.55 -17.37
N SER A 146 25.57 -5.49 -18.69
CA SER A 146 26.11 -6.52 -19.61
C SER A 146 27.64 -6.67 -19.54
N SER A 147 28.35 -5.65 -19.06
CA SER A 147 29.79 -5.71 -18.79
C SER A 147 30.16 -6.59 -17.59
N GLY A 148 29.16 -7.09 -16.85
CA GLY A 148 29.31 -7.76 -15.56
C GLY A 148 29.63 -6.81 -14.41
N ARG A 149 29.88 -5.51 -14.70
CA ARG A 149 30.34 -4.51 -13.73
C ARG A 149 29.24 -3.51 -13.44
N GLY A 150 28.71 -3.56 -12.22
CA GLY A 150 27.75 -2.59 -11.71
C GLY A 150 26.32 -2.83 -12.20
N ILE A 151 25.50 -1.79 -12.03
CA ILE A 151 24.06 -1.80 -12.33
C ILE A 151 23.83 -1.28 -13.75
N GLU A 152 22.97 -1.95 -14.50
CA GLU A 152 22.53 -1.57 -15.84
C GLU A 152 21.84 -0.19 -15.80
N PRO A 153 22.30 0.83 -16.57
CA PRO A 153 21.73 2.18 -16.48
C PRO A 153 20.23 2.23 -16.72
N SER A 154 19.70 1.36 -17.58
CA SER A 154 18.26 1.30 -17.88
C SER A 154 17.39 0.81 -16.72
N VAL A 155 17.96 0.29 -15.63
CA VAL A 155 17.21 -0.11 -14.44
C VAL A 155 17.14 0.94 -13.34
N ILE A 156 17.94 2.01 -13.44
CA ILE A 156 17.90 3.12 -12.48
C ILE A 156 16.50 3.77 -12.52
N GLY A 157 15.93 4.00 -11.35
CA GLY A 157 14.57 4.52 -11.19
C GLY A 157 13.47 3.47 -11.35
N LYS A 158 13.77 2.21 -11.71
CA LYS A 158 12.74 1.15 -11.73
C LYS A 158 12.46 0.64 -10.31
N TYR A 159 11.18 0.40 -10.03
CA TYR A 159 10.72 -0.22 -8.80
C TYR A 159 10.61 -1.74 -8.94
N PHE A 160 11.17 -2.48 -7.99
CA PHE A 160 11.22 -3.94 -7.97
C PHE A 160 10.52 -4.50 -6.73
N LEU A 161 9.83 -5.62 -6.91
CA LEU A 161 9.08 -6.31 -5.86
C LEU A 161 9.52 -7.77 -5.73
N PRO A 162 9.77 -8.28 -4.51
CA PRO A 162 9.96 -9.71 -4.33
C PRO A 162 8.65 -10.47 -4.57
N CYS A 163 8.69 -11.63 -5.24
CA CYS A 163 7.51 -12.49 -5.45
C CYS A 163 6.99 -13.17 -4.18
N GLY A 164 7.73 -13.11 -3.07
CA GLY A 164 7.37 -13.80 -1.85
C GLY A 164 8.16 -13.30 -0.64
N ARG A 165 7.92 -13.93 0.51
CA ARG A 165 8.52 -13.55 1.81
C ARG A 165 9.98 -14.01 1.99
N ASN A 166 10.65 -14.37 0.89
CA ASN A 166 12.04 -14.85 0.92
C ASN A 166 13.04 -13.77 1.35
N PHE A 167 12.64 -12.50 1.25
CA PHE A 167 13.43 -11.36 1.71
C PHE A 167 12.77 -10.75 2.94
N GLU A 168 13.10 -11.31 4.11
CA GLU A 168 12.64 -10.72 5.37
C GLU A 168 13.01 -9.24 5.42
N SER A 169 12.03 -8.39 5.73
CA SER A 169 12.21 -6.94 5.89
C SER A 169 12.54 -6.15 4.61
N VAL A 170 12.17 -6.68 3.43
CA VAL A 170 12.25 -5.97 2.16
C VAL A 170 10.91 -6.11 1.45
N ASP A 171 10.12 -5.04 1.45
CA ASP A 171 8.80 -5.05 0.78
C ASP A 171 8.95 -4.58 -0.68
N GLY A 172 9.97 -3.79 -0.98
CA GLY A 172 10.37 -3.45 -2.33
C GLY A 172 11.73 -2.77 -2.38
N LEU A 173 12.26 -2.54 -3.58
CA LEU A 173 13.53 -1.84 -3.74
C LEU A 173 13.62 -1.07 -5.06
N MET A 174 14.60 -0.17 -5.15
CA MET A 174 14.99 0.49 -6.39
C MET A 174 16.47 0.87 -6.37
N PHE A 175 17.03 1.12 -7.54
CA PHE A 175 18.36 1.72 -7.69
C PHE A 175 18.20 3.20 -8.05
N SER A 176 18.71 4.10 -7.21
CA SER A 176 18.72 5.55 -7.52
C SER A 176 19.99 5.98 -8.26
N GLY A 177 21.01 5.13 -8.26
CA GLY A 177 22.25 5.31 -9.01
C GLY A 177 22.98 3.97 -9.14
N SER A 178 24.12 3.97 -9.82
CA SER A 178 24.93 2.76 -10.03
C SER A 178 25.59 2.22 -8.75
N ASP A 179 25.66 3.04 -7.70
CA ASP A 179 26.24 2.72 -6.41
C ASP A 179 25.26 2.82 -5.23
N THR A 180 23.98 3.11 -5.49
CA THR A 180 23.00 3.45 -4.44
C THR A 180 21.74 2.61 -4.58
N LEU A 181 21.52 1.76 -3.59
CA LEU A 181 20.33 0.92 -3.42
C LEU A 181 19.40 1.54 -2.39
N ILE A 182 18.12 1.69 -2.75
CA ILE A 182 17.04 2.06 -1.83
C ILE A 182 16.21 0.81 -1.56
N VAL A 183 16.07 0.45 -0.29
CA VAL A 183 15.19 -0.63 0.18
C VAL A 183 14.01 0.01 0.89
N PHE A 184 12.81 -0.41 0.55
CA PHE A 184 11.58 0.04 1.17
C PHE A 184 11.09 -0.97 2.20
N GLN A 185 10.77 -0.47 3.39
CA GLN A 185 10.00 -1.17 4.39
C GLN A 185 8.69 -0.41 4.62
N ILE A 186 7.59 -0.99 4.19
CA ILE A 186 6.25 -0.44 4.34
C ILE A 186 5.64 -0.99 5.62
N THR A 187 5.22 -0.10 6.53
CA THR A 187 4.73 -0.56 7.83
C THR A 187 3.80 0.43 8.50
N ILE A 188 2.82 -0.11 9.22
CA ILE A 188 1.97 0.65 10.14
C ILE A 188 2.32 0.41 11.62
N ALA A 189 3.34 -0.41 11.88
CA ALA A 189 3.82 -0.69 13.23
C ALA A 189 4.57 0.52 13.80
N ALA A 190 4.55 0.68 15.12
CA ALA A 190 5.28 1.75 15.79
C ALA A 190 6.80 1.54 15.78
N THR A 191 7.26 0.30 15.65
CA THR A 191 8.66 -0.07 15.59
C THR A 191 8.82 -1.22 14.61
N HIS A 192 9.92 -1.23 13.86
CA HIS A 192 10.20 -2.32 12.93
C HIS A 192 11.69 -2.63 12.89
N ASP A 193 12.05 -3.85 13.33
CA ASP A 193 13.41 -4.35 13.25
C ASP A 193 13.67 -4.89 11.84
N ILE A 194 14.67 -4.34 11.16
CA ILE A 194 15.12 -4.89 9.87
C ILE A 194 16.01 -6.11 10.15
N LYS A 195 15.60 -7.27 9.63
CA LYS A 195 16.35 -8.52 9.80
C LYS A 195 17.63 -8.51 8.96
N LYS A 196 18.74 -8.90 9.59
CA LYS A 196 20.06 -8.98 8.96
C LYS A 196 20.06 -9.93 7.74
N HIS A 197 19.34 -11.05 7.84
CA HIS A 197 19.39 -12.09 6.82
C HIS A 197 18.92 -11.60 5.44
N GLY A 198 17.73 -10.97 5.35
CA GLY A 198 17.20 -10.48 4.07
C GLY A 198 18.12 -9.48 3.37
N ILE A 199 18.63 -8.48 4.11
CA ILE A 199 19.57 -7.49 3.56
C ILE A 199 20.90 -8.13 3.18
N ARG A 200 21.40 -9.09 3.98
CA ARG A 200 22.64 -9.82 3.70
C ARG A 200 22.51 -10.58 2.37
N THR A 201 21.46 -11.39 2.21
CA THR A 201 21.19 -12.18 1.00
C THR A 201 21.07 -11.30 -0.24
N LEU A 202 20.41 -10.15 -0.12
CA LEU A 202 20.30 -9.18 -1.20
C LEU A 202 21.67 -8.62 -1.62
N LEU A 203 22.49 -8.17 -0.66
CA LEU A 203 23.79 -7.56 -0.95
C LEU A 203 24.86 -8.54 -1.44
N GLN A 204 24.73 -9.85 -1.18
CA GLN A 204 25.65 -10.88 -1.66
C GLN A 204 25.62 -11.01 -3.18
N MET A 205 24.43 -10.90 -3.77
CA MET A 205 24.26 -11.12 -5.21
C MET A 205 24.44 -9.84 -6.01
N LEU A 206 24.08 -8.69 -5.42
CA LEU A 206 24.21 -7.43 -6.12
C LEU A 206 25.68 -7.04 -6.37
N PRO A 207 25.98 -6.34 -7.48
CA PRO A 207 27.33 -5.89 -7.80
C PRO A 207 28.00 -5.14 -6.64
N ALA A 208 29.30 -5.39 -6.44
CA ALA A 208 30.12 -4.72 -5.42
C ALA A 208 30.19 -3.19 -5.58
N ALA A 209 29.72 -2.66 -6.72
CA ALA A 209 29.58 -1.23 -6.97
C ALA A 209 28.62 -0.52 -6.01
N ILE A 210 27.63 -1.22 -5.44
CA ILE A 210 26.67 -0.62 -4.48
C ILE A 210 27.37 -0.24 -3.19
N LYS A 211 27.64 1.04 -2.95
CA LYS A 211 28.32 1.55 -1.75
C LYS A 211 27.36 2.17 -0.73
N ASN A 212 26.18 2.60 -1.19
CA ASN A 212 25.19 3.27 -0.38
C ASN A 212 23.93 2.40 -0.30
N LEU A 213 23.51 2.09 0.93
CA LEU A 213 22.25 1.43 1.22
C LEU A 213 21.36 2.42 1.99
N HIS A 214 20.28 2.84 1.38
CA HIS A 214 19.27 3.68 2.00
C HIS A 214 18.06 2.82 2.36
N ILE A 215 17.72 2.76 3.64
CA ILE A 215 16.53 2.06 4.14
C ILE A 215 15.44 3.11 4.34
N VAL A 216 14.38 3.04 3.55
CA VAL A 216 13.25 3.97 3.58
C VAL A 216 12.04 3.29 4.23
N PHE A 217 11.64 3.77 5.41
CA PHE A 217 10.42 3.36 6.06
C PHE A 217 9.24 4.13 5.50
N VAL A 218 8.35 3.44 4.78
CA VAL A 218 7.10 4.02 4.26
C VAL A 218 6.03 3.85 5.33
N ILE A 219 5.56 4.97 5.85
CA ILE A 219 4.69 4.98 7.03
C ILE A 219 3.47 5.88 6.81
N PRO A 220 2.32 5.57 7.45
CA PRO A 220 1.19 6.48 7.42
C PRO A 220 1.47 7.70 8.31
N ARG A 221 0.79 8.81 8.06
CA ARG A 221 1.04 10.11 8.72
C ARG A 221 0.98 10.03 10.24
N GLU A 222 0.11 9.19 10.78
CA GLU A 222 -0.12 9.02 12.21
C GLU A 222 1.10 8.39 12.91
N ARG A 223 2.04 7.79 12.16
CA ARG A 223 3.25 7.14 12.67
C ARG A 223 4.50 8.00 12.61
N ILE A 224 4.44 9.24 12.11
CA ILE A 224 5.63 10.11 11.96
C ILE A 224 6.45 10.20 13.25
N ARG A 225 5.79 10.38 14.40
CA ARG A 225 6.47 10.49 15.71
C ARG A 225 7.21 9.20 16.10
N ASN A 226 6.70 8.04 15.71
CA ASN A 226 7.33 6.76 15.99
C ASN A 226 8.63 6.55 15.18
N TYR A 227 8.72 7.18 14.01
CA TYR A 227 9.88 7.17 13.12
C TYR A 227 10.62 8.51 13.15
N ALA A 228 10.55 9.21 14.29
CA ALA A 228 11.38 10.38 14.55
C ALA A 228 12.86 10.00 14.70
N LYS A 229 13.13 8.82 15.25
CA LYS A 229 14.46 8.28 15.54
C LYS A 229 14.75 7.08 14.67
N ALA A 230 16.03 6.87 14.37
CA ALA A 230 16.52 5.70 13.67
C ALA A 230 15.99 4.39 14.28
N GLN A 231 15.57 3.46 13.43
CA GLN A 231 15.15 2.12 13.83
C GLN A 231 16.36 1.20 13.95
N LYS A 232 16.13 0.01 14.50
CA LYS A 232 17.16 -1.02 14.60
C LYS A 232 17.37 -1.67 13.23
N VAL A 233 18.54 -1.41 12.66
CA VAL A 233 18.98 -1.97 11.37
C VAL A 233 20.35 -2.65 11.52
N PRO A 234 20.70 -3.61 10.64
CA PRO A 234 22.03 -4.22 10.64
C PRO A 234 23.12 -3.18 10.45
N LYS A 235 24.24 -3.33 11.16
CA LYS A 235 25.40 -2.44 10.99
C LYS A 235 26.16 -2.79 9.72
N ALA A 236 26.83 -1.81 9.11
CA ALA A 236 27.65 -2.04 7.93
C ALA A 236 28.73 -3.12 8.14
N ALA A 237 29.31 -3.20 9.35
CA ALA A 237 30.28 -4.25 9.71
C ALA A 237 29.67 -5.66 9.70
N GLU A 238 28.40 -5.80 10.05
CA GLU A 238 27.69 -7.09 10.07
C GLU A 238 27.35 -7.59 8.67
N LEU A 239 27.30 -6.68 7.70
CA LEU A 239 27.06 -6.96 6.27
C LEU A 239 28.37 -7.10 5.48
N ARG A 240 29.52 -6.76 6.07
CA ARG A 240 30.84 -6.69 5.42
C ARG A 240 31.52 -8.03 5.17
N GLU A 241 31.15 -9.09 5.88
CA GLU A 241 31.72 -10.45 5.72
C GLU A 241 31.61 -11.04 4.29
N LEU A 242 30.98 -10.30 3.36
CA LEU A 242 30.57 -10.75 2.05
C LEU A 242 31.30 -10.09 0.90
N ARG A 243 32.00 -9.00 1.18
CA ARG A 243 32.67 -8.23 0.13
C ARG A 243 34.17 -8.37 0.34
N GLU A 244 34.81 -8.94 -0.67
CA GLU A 244 36.27 -9.02 -0.75
C GLU A 244 36.90 -7.68 -0.39
N SER A 245 38.04 -7.72 0.27
CA SER A 245 38.76 -6.64 0.96
C SER A 245 39.02 -5.36 0.14
N GLY A 246 38.64 -5.30 -1.13
CA GLY A 246 38.74 -4.14 -2.02
C GLY A 246 37.46 -3.33 -2.22
N ALA A 247 36.29 -3.81 -1.80
CA ALA A 247 35.06 -3.03 -1.94
C ALA A 247 35.02 -1.88 -0.91
N GLY A 248 34.76 -0.65 -1.37
CA GLY A 248 34.65 0.53 -0.51
C GLY A 248 33.70 0.32 0.68
N ARG A 249 33.87 1.13 1.72
CA ARG A 249 33.03 1.08 2.93
C ARG A 249 31.55 1.26 2.58
N LEU A 250 30.72 0.25 2.89
CA LEU A 250 29.27 0.34 2.81
C LEU A 250 28.75 1.39 3.79
N ILE A 251 27.95 2.33 3.29
CA ILE A 251 27.28 3.37 4.05
C ILE A 251 25.79 3.00 4.15
N ILE A 252 25.26 3.00 5.37
CA ILE A 252 23.84 2.71 5.62
C ILE A 252 23.20 3.96 6.21
N ARG A 253 22.11 4.42 5.61
CA ARG A 253 21.29 5.55 6.09
C ARG A 253 19.84 5.13 6.18
N GLN A 254 19.11 5.73 7.11
CA GLN A 254 17.70 5.44 7.33
C GLN A 254 16.87 6.69 7.06
N PHE A 255 15.74 6.53 6.39
CA PHE A 255 14.83 7.62 6.05
C PHE A 255 13.40 7.21 6.34
N ARG A 256 12.54 8.19 6.58
CA ARG A 256 11.09 7.99 6.60
C ARG A 256 10.46 8.65 5.38
N LEU A 257 9.56 7.94 4.72
CA LEU A 257 8.68 8.48 3.69
C LEU A 257 7.25 8.44 4.22
N VAL A 258 6.62 9.61 4.29
CA VAL A 258 5.25 9.72 4.79
C VAL A 258 4.28 9.53 3.64
N PHE A 259 3.46 8.49 3.74
CA PHE A 259 2.37 8.25 2.81
C PHE A 259 1.06 8.74 3.42
N CYS A 260 0.63 9.94 3.01
CA CYS A 260 -0.51 10.61 3.59
C CYS A 260 -1.86 10.11 3.04
N GLU A 261 -2.94 10.35 3.78
CA GLU A 261 -4.31 10.05 3.35
C GLU A 261 -4.65 10.67 1.99
N ALA A 262 -4.21 11.90 1.72
CA ALA A 262 -4.44 12.57 0.44
C ALA A 262 -3.82 11.81 -0.74
N ALA A 263 -2.56 11.35 -0.60
CA ALA A 263 -1.89 10.56 -1.63
C ALA A 263 -2.58 9.20 -1.85
N MET A 264 -3.00 8.52 -0.77
CA MET A 264 -3.78 7.29 -0.87
C MET A 264 -5.11 7.50 -1.60
N ARG A 265 -5.82 8.59 -1.29
CA ARG A 265 -7.08 8.94 -1.97
C ARG A 265 -6.86 9.31 -3.44
N ALA A 266 -5.80 10.04 -3.77
CA ALA A 266 -5.49 10.40 -5.16
C ALA A 266 -5.27 9.15 -6.04
N LEU A 267 -4.59 8.13 -5.51
CA LEU A 267 -4.41 6.84 -6.21
C LEU A 267 -5.73 6.11 -6.46
N VAL A 268 -6.66 6.20 -5.51
CA VAL A 268 -8.00 5.60 -5.62
C VAL A 268 -8.83 6.31 -6.70
N LEU A 269 -8.78 7.64 -6.75
CA LEU A 269 -9.57 8.45 -7.66
C LEU A 269 -9.00 8.46 -9.09
N GLY A 270 -7.73 8.12 -9.26
CA GLY A 270 -7.06 8.14 -10.56
C GLY A 270 -6.52 9.52 -10.95
N ASP A 271 -6.59 10.49 -10.06
CA ASP A 271 -6.15 11.88 -10.25
C ASP A 271 -4.63 12.03 -10.07
N CYS A 272 -3.85 11.05 -10.52
CA CYS A 272 -2.41 10.99 -10.27
C CYS A 272 -1.59 11.98 -11.12
N ASP A 273 -2.24 12.93 -11.79
CA ASP A 273 -1.55 14.02 -12.46
C ASP A 273 -1.15 15.03 -11.37
N THR A 274 0.00 14.75 -10.73
CA THR A 274 0.54 15.51 -9.59
C THR A 274 1.06 16.90 -9.98
N GLY A 275 0.39 17.57 -10.93
CA GLY A 275 0.53 19.01 -11.09
C GLY A 275 0.03 19.68 -9.81
N GLU A 276 0.86 20.54 -9.24
CA GLU A 276 0.71 21.23 -7.95
C GLU A 276 -0.55 22.10 -7.87
N SER A 277 -1.73 21.48 -7.84
CA SER A 277 -3.01 22.12 -7.59
C SER A 277 -3.53 21.64 -6.24
N GLU A 278 -3.14 22.37 -5.19
CA GLU A 278 -3.73 22.27 -3.87
C GLU A 278 -5.20 22.71 -3.97
N MET A 279 -6.08 21.76 -4.29
CA MET A 279 -7.52 21.99 -4.37
C MET A 279 -8.13 21.58 -3.04
N ASP A 280 -8.68 22.54 -2.30
CA ASP A 280 -9.35 22.36 -1.00
C ASP A 280 -10.59 21.46 -1.14
N LEU A 281 -10.40 20.15 -1.00
CA LEU A 281 -11.45 19.13 -1.11
C LEU A 281 -12.12 18.79 0.24
N GLU A 282 -12.16 19.72 1.19
CA GLU A 282 -12.81 19.48 2.50
C GLU A 282 -14.35 19.52 2.48
N SER A 283 -15.01 19.87 1.36
CA SER A 283 -16.47 19.98 1.32
C SER A 283 -17.18 18.79 0.67
N GLY A 284 -17.84 17.95 1.49
CA GLY A 284 -19.15 17.42 1.09
C GLY A 284 -19.32 15.93 0.77
N TRP A 285 -18.58 15.01 1.41
CA TRP A 285 -18.94 13.59 1.40
C TRP A 285 -19.25 13.11 2.82
N ASP A 286 -20.38 13.54 3.35
CA ASP A 286 -20.98 12.92 4.53
C ASP A 286 -21.46 11.51 4.12
N ILE A 287 -20.61 10.51 4.35
CA ILE A 287 -21.04 9.12 4.31
C ILE A 287 -21.99 8.93 5.50
N PRO A 288 -23.27 8.56 5.28
CA PRO A 288 -24.21 8.39 6.37
C PRO A 288 -23.65 7.35 7.34
N ASP A 289 -23.51 7.77 8.60
CA ASP A 289 -23.05 6.92 9.69
C ASP A 289 -24.03 5.76 9.84
N SER A 290 -23.69 4.60 9.28
CA SER A 290 -24.48 3.39 9.41
C SER A 290 -24.29 2.87 10.83
N GLY A 291 -25.04 3.44 11.76
CA GLY A 291 -25.04 3.08 13.18
C GLY A 291 -25.38 1.61 13.38
N MET A 292 -24.37 0.74 13.32
CA MET A 292 -24.43 -0.60 13.87
C MET A 292 -24.00 -0.53 15.34
N SER A 293 -24.93 -0.14 16.19
CA SER A 293 -24.80 -0.27 17.64
C SER A 293 -24.90 -1.76 18.01
N VAL A 294 -23.76 -2.40 18.25
CA VAL A 294 -23.71 -3.71 18.92
C VAL A 294 -23.97 -3.47 20.40
N GLN A 295 -25.19 -3.77 20.86
CA GLN A 295 -25.50 -3.84 22.29
C GLN A 295 -24.80 -5.07 22.89
N GLY A 296 -23.66 -4.85 23.54
CA GLY A 296 -23.02 -5.84 24.40
C GLY A 296 -23.78 -5.96 25.71
N GLY A 297 -24.32 -7.15 25.97
CA GLY A 297 -24.96 -7.52 27.23
C GLY A 297 -23.99 -7.41 28.40
N GLN A 298 -24.47 -6.77 29.47
CA GLN A 298 -23.91 -6.86 30.81
C GLN A 298 -24.25 -8.24 31.38
N ASP A 299 -23.26 -8.92 31.93
CA ASP A 299 -23.53 -9.93 32.96
C ASP A 299 -22.56 -9.77 34.13
N MET A 300 -23.14 -9.96 35.31
CA MET A 300 -22.64 -9.60 36.63
C MET A 300 -22.05 -10.80 37.39
N GLY A 301 -21.12 -10.50 38.30
CA GLY A 301 -20.76 -11.33 39.46
C GLY A 301 -19.54 -12.22 39.24
N GLY A 302 -18.64 -12.41 40.21
CA GLY A 302 -18.56 -11.99 41.60
C GLY A 302 -17.35 -12.67 42.26
N LEU A 303 -16.74 -11.97 43.21
CA LEU A 303 -15.94 -12.39 44.38
C LEU A 303 -15.22 -13.76 44.38
N GLY A 304 -13.92 -13.73 44.71
CA GLY A 304 -13.20 -14.91 45.20
C GLY A 304 -11.74 -14.63 45.56
N THR A 305 -11.46 -14.55 46.86
CA THR A 305 -10.15 -14.37 47.50
C THR A 305 -9.26 -15.62 47.44
N GLY A 306 -7.95 -15.42 47.30
CA GLY A 306 -6.98 -16.03 48.21
C GLY A 306 -6.07 -17.17 47.71
N VAL A 307 -4.82 -17.07 48.21
CA VAL A 307 -3.87 -18.13 48.60
C VAL A 307 -2.72 -18.49 47.64
N GLU A 308 -1.56 -18.48 48.28
CA GLU A 308 -0.19 -18.84 47.90
C GLU A 308 -0.03 -20.27 47.37
N GLY A 309 1.09 -20.52 46.69
CA GLY A 309 1.66 -21.88 46.59
C GLY A 309 2.51 -22.08 45.35
N GLY A 310 3.84 -22.03 45.51
CA GLY A 310 4.78 -22.33 44.44
C GLY A 310 4.84 -23.81 44.05
N ARG A 311 5.48 -24.08 42.91
CA ARG A 311 6.51 -25.12 42.72
C ARG A 311 7.00 -25.12 41.27
N ASP A 312 8.33 -25.13 41.15
CA ASP A 312 9.09 -25.63 40.01
C ASP A 312 8.69 -27.06 39.67
N ILE A 313 8.44 -27.34 38.38
CA ILE A 313 8.81 -28.61 37.73
C ILE A 313 9.15 -28.31 36.26
N GLY A 314 10.39 -28.61 35.88
CA GLY A 314 10.84 -28.61 34.49
C GLY A 314 10.37 -29.84 33.70
N GLY A 315 10.30 -29.68 32.38
CA GLY A 315 10.08 -30.79 31.44
C GLY A 315 10.29 -30.32 29.99
N PRO A 316 10.95 -31.12 29.13
CA PRO A 316 11.39 -30.70 27.81
C PRO A 316 10.25 -30.77 26.78
N VAL A 317 10.12 -29.75 25.94
CA VAL A 317 9.21 -29.76 24.79
C VAL A 317 9.97 -30.29 23.58
N MET A 318 9.57 -31.48 23.12
CA MET A 318 10.01 -32.07 21.86
C MET A 318 9.50 -31.25 20.67
N GLY A 319 10.38 -31.09 19.68
CA GLY A 319 10.10 -30.41 18.42
C GLY A 319 9.04 -31.15 17.61
N ALA A 320 8.03 -30.39 17.18
CA ALA A 320 7.13 -30.77 16.11
C ALA A 320 7.65 -30.12 14.81
N GLU A 321 8.13 -30.96 13.90
CA GLU A 321 8.37 -30.61 12.51
C GLU A 321 7.03 -30.27 11.86
N GLY A 322 6.80 -28.97 11.64
CA GLY A 322 5.69 -28.48 10.84
C GLY A 322 6.07 -28.51 9.37
N GLN A 323 5.54 -29.48 8.64
CA GLN A 323 5.55 -29.53 7.17
C GLN A 323 4.89 -28.25 6.62
N CYS A 324 5.64 -27.47 5.85
CA CYS A 324 5.08 -26.39 5.02
C CYS A 324 4.27 -27.03 3.89
N VAL A 325 2.95 -26.93 4.00
CA VAL A 325 2.01 -27.31 2.95
C VAL A 325 1.68 -26.06 2.13
N ASP A 326 2.05 -26.10 0.85
CA ASP A 326 1.53 -25.36 -0.31
C ASP A 326 1.34 -23.84 -0.20
N ALA A 327 2.39 -23.11 -0.60
CA ALA A 327 2.32 -21.69 -1.01
C ALA A 327 1.85 -21.52 -2.48
N ASP A 328 1.37 -22.58 -3.13
CA ASP A 328 1.05 -22.59 -4.57
C ASP A 328 -0.38 -22.07 -4.89
N LEU A 329 -1.20 -21.78 -3.88
CA LEU A 329 -2.54 -21.22 -4.08
C LEU A 329 -2.57 -19.69 -4.22
N ASP A 330 -1.53 -18.96 -3.81
CA ASP A 330 -1.55 -17.48 -3.79
C ASP A 330 -1.23 -16.85 -5.16
N MET A 331 -0.69 -17.60 -6.13
CA MET A 331 -0.39 -17.09 -7.47
C MET A 331 -1.58 -17.13 -8.44
N ARG A 332 -2.55 -18.04 -8.25
CA ARG A 332 -3.65 -18.19 -9.21
C ARG A 332 -4.76 -17.14 -9.11
N MET A 333 -4.78 -16.33 -8.04
CA MET A 333 -5.77 -15.26 -7.88
C MET A 333 -5.34 -13.92 -8.53
N MET A 334 -4.12 -13.81 -9.07
CA MET A 334 -3.66 -12.62 -9.83
C MET A 334 -3.62 -12.81 -11.35
N GLU A 335 -3.95 -13.99 -11.89
CA GLU A 335 -3.95 -14.27 -13.34
C GLU A 335 -5.34 -14.19 -14.02
N ILE A 336 -6.36 -13.67 -13.34
CA ILE A 336 -7.67 -13.40 -13.96
C ILE A 336 -8.02 -11.92 -13.81
N ALA A 337 -7.51 -11.10 -14.73
CA ALA A 337 -8.09 -9.82 -15.17
C ALA A 337 -7.52 -9.44 -16.54
#